data_AF-A0A7C7UF30-F1
#
_entry.id   AF-A0A7C7UF30-F1
#
_cell.length_a   1.000
_cell.length_b   1.000
_cell.length_c   1.000
_cell.angle_alpha   90.00
_cell.angle_beta   90.00
_cell.angle_gamma   90.00
#
_symmetry.space_group_name_H-M   'P 1'
#
loop_
_entity.id
_entity.type
_entity.pdbx_description
1 polymer ?
#
loop_
_entity_poly.entity_id
_entity_poly.type
_entity_poly.pdbx_seq_one_letter_code
_entity_poly.pdbx_strand_id
1 'polypeptide(L)'
;MRQRTSEWYKSGAPWIWLNAGAVTISVLMVVGMIGFIAAKGLVYFWPADVLQGTYREANGQQVRVLGEIDSQEIIPASRARDAGYVIEGDSEVTRYLIKVGNRDVIGADFKLVLAPFLTDVSYPAEILVVERREWGNFYGYLKAVLENGKPIAEGAAAKQLLPERLARAVDLYHQLRSIQKHEIGAINYQLEQLRLKKRRLELDGVKDPSAYAVLEESAKILNRDYAQLRDRMTELTLQGRRDSIVLATVDGREITVPLAKVVRIHYPNAMTLLQKLGFYVEKLWEFVSDEPREANTEGGIFPAIFGTVLMVLLMSVIVTPFGVVAAVYLREYAKQGPLIRLIRIAVNNLAGVPSIVYGVFGLGFFVYFLGGSIDSLFFPEAQPAPTFGTPGILWASLTLAILTLPVVIVATEEGLARIPIAIREGSLALGATKAETL
;
A
#
# COMPACT_ATOMS: atom_id res chain seq x y z
N MET A 1 43.30 -27.95 -32.43
CA MET A 1 42.93 -28.87 -31.33
C MET A 1 41.41 -28.97 -31.25
N ARG A 2 40.80 -29.98 -31.87
CA ARG A 2 39.36 -30.27 -31.69
C ARG A 2 39.24 -31.23 -30.51
N GLN A 3 38.88 -30.72 -29.33
CA GLN A 3 38.48 -31.61 -28.23
C GLN A 3 37.28 -32.45 -28.69
N ARG A 4 37.32 -33.76 -28.44
CA ARG A 4 36.18 -34.64 -28.75
C ARG A 4 35.02 -34.21 -27.84
N THR A 5 33.83 -34.04 -28.41
CA THR A 5 32.59 -33.65 -27.69
C THR A 5 32.31 -34.51 -26.45
N SER A 6 32.73 -35.78 -26.47
CA SER A 6 32.72 -36.72 -25.34
C SER A 6 33.57 -36.26 -24.14
N GLU A 7 34.75 -35.68 -24.36
CA GLU A 7 35.62 -35.18 -23.28
C GLU A 7 35.06 -33.90 -22.67
N TRP A 8 34.45 -33.04 -23.49
CA TRP A 8 33.77 -31.83 -23.02
C TRP A 8 32.58 -32.17 -22.11
N TYR A 9 31.76 -33.17 -22.45
CA TYR A 9 30.69 -33.64 -21.58
C TYR A 9 31.19 -34.22 -20.25
N LYS A 10 32.31 -34.97 -20.28
CA LYS A 10 32.92 -35.53 -19.07
C LYS A 10 33.60 -34.47 -18.18
N SER A 11 34.00 -33.33 -18.75
CA SER A 11 34.64 -32.24 -17.99
C SER A 11 33.69 -31.50 -17.03
N GLY A 12 32.38 -31.73 -17.14
CA GLY A 12 31.36 -31.02 -16.35
C GLY A 12 31.08 -29.59 -16.81
N ALA A 13 31.88 -29.04 -17.74
CA ALA A 13 31.70 -27.71 -18.30
C ALA A 13 30.29 -27.43 -18.86
N PRO A 14 29.60 -28.38 -19.55
CA PRO A 14 28.24 -28.13 -20.03
C PRO A 14 27.25 -27.82 -18.91
N TRP A 15 27.39 -28.47 -17.74
CA TRP A 15 26.51 -28.23 -16.59
C TRP A 15 26.74 -26.85 -15.97
N ILE A 16 27.98 -26.35 -15.99
CA ILE A 16 28.30 -24.99 -15.53
C ILE A 16 27.62 -23.97 -16.44
N TRP A 17 27.74 -24.13 -17.76
CA TRP A 17 27.07 -23.26 -18.74
C TRP A 17 25.55 -23.36 -18.66
N LEU A 18 25.01 -24.56 -18.44
CA LEU A 18 23.57 -24.77 -18.24
C LEU A 18 23.07 -24.03 -16.99
N ASN A 19 23.76 -24.16 -15.85
CA ASN A 19 23.41 -23.48 -14.60
C ASN A 19 23.54 -21.95 -14.73
N ALA A 20 24.62 -21.47 -15.33
CA ALA A 20 24.81 -20.04 -15.58
C ALA A 20 23.72 -19.49 -16.54
N GLY A 21 23.38 -20.24 -17.58
CA GLY A 21 22.28 -19.94 -18.49
C GLY A 21 20.93 -19.91 -17.76
N ALA A 22 20.65 -20.91 -16.92
CA ALA A 22 19.43 -20.99 -16.12
C ALA A 22 19.30 -19.80 -15.16
N VAL A 23 20.36 -19.46 -14.42
CA VAL A 23 20.38 -18.29 -13.52
C VAL A 23 20.17 -17.00 -14.31
N THR A 24 20.81 -16.85 -15.46
CA THR A 24 20.63 -15.67 -16.33
C THR A 24 19.19 -15.55 -16.80
N ILE A 25 18.57 -16.64 -17.25
CA ILE A 25 17.15 -16.68 -17.65
C ILE A 25 16.26 -16.33 -16.44
N SER A 26 16.51 -16.88 -15.26
CA SER A 26 15.76 -16.54 -14.04
C SER A 26 15.85 -15.05 -13.69
N VAL A 27 17.04 -14.46 -13.74
CA VAL A 27 17.23 -13.02 -13.47
C VAL A 27 16.50 -12.18 -14.53
N LEU A 28 16.62 -12.53 -15.81
CA LEU A 28 15.91 -11.85 -16.89
C LEU A 28 14.40 -11.97 -16.75
N MET A 29 13.87 -13.12 -16.34
CA MET A 29 12.45 -13.31 -16.08
C MET A 29 11.98 -12.45 -14.89
N VAL A 30 12.75 -12.40 -13.80
CA VAL A 30 12.40 -11.57 -12.63
C VAL A 30 12.41 -10.09 -12.99
N VAL A 31 13.48 -9.61 -13.62
CA VAL A 31 13.58 -8.21 -14.07
C VAL A 31 12.51 -7.89 -15.11
N GLY A 32 12.26 -8.81 -16.05
CA GLY A 32 11.22 -8.68 -17.06
C GLY A 32 9.82 -8.63 -16.45
N MET A 33 9.54 -9.46 -15.45
CA MET A 33 8.27 -9.46 -14.72
C MET A 33 8.09 -8.17 -13.92
N ILE A 34 9.12 -7.73 -13.18
CA ILE A 34 9.08 -6.46 -12.44
C ILE A 34 8.87 -5.29 -13.40
N GLY A 35 9.61 -5.27 -14.52
CA GLY A 35 9.47 -4.25 -15.56
C GLY A 35 8.08 -4.25 -16.20
N PHE A 36 7.51 -5.44 -16.45
CA PHE A 36 6.15 -5.58 -16.98
C PHE A 36 5.09 -5.08 -16.00
N ILE A 37 5.20 -5.46 -14.72
CA ILE A 37 4.29 -5.00 -13.66
C ILE A 37 4.42 -3.47 -13.50
N ALA A 38 5.64 -2.95 -13.47
CA ALA A 38 5.89 -1.51 -13.41
C ALA A 38 5.29 -0.79 -14.62
N ALA A 39 5.51 -1.28 -15.84
CA ALA A 39 4.94 -0.69 -17.05
C ALA A 39 3.40 -0.69 -17.03
N LYS A 40 2.77 -1.76 -16.54
CA LYS A 40 1.31 -1.84 -16.41
C LYS A 40 0.77 -0.93 -15.31
N GLY A 41 1.45 -0.85 -14.17
CA GLY A 41 1.02 -0.01 -13.03
C GLY A 41 1.26 1.47 -13.24
N LEU A 42 2.41 1.85 -13.81
CA LEU A 42 2.80 3.24 -14.00
C LEU A 42 1.90 3.99 -14.98
N VAL A 43 1.23 3.31 -15.91
CA VAL A 43 0.25 3.92 -16.82
C VAL A 43 -0.96 4.49 -16.07
N TYR A 44 -1.30 3.95 -14.89
CA TYR A 44 -2.46 4.39 -14.11
C TYR A 44 -2.39 5.85 -13.63
N PHE A 45 -1.17 6.39 -13.48
CA PHE A 45 -0.99 7.80 -13.05
C PHE A 45 -1.13 8.80 -14.21
N TRP A 46 -1.26 8.31 -15.45
CA TRP A 46 -1.45 9.17 -16.61
C TRP A 46 -2.87 9.73 -16.64
N PRO A 47 -3.06 11.06 -16.78
CA PRO A 47 -4.39 11.65 -16.96
C PRO A 47 -4.90 11.34 -18.37
N ALA A 48 -5.60 10.20 -18.50
CA ALA A 48 -6.19 9.74 -19.74
C ALA A 48 -7.27 10.72 -20.23
N ASP A 49 -7.42 10.82 -21.56
CA ASP A 49 -8.48 11.63 -22.14
C ASP A 49 -9.85 10.96 -21.90
N VAL A 50 -10.83 11.78 -21.55
CA VAL A 50 -12.19 11.34 -21.26
C VAL A 50 -13.00 11.47 -22.53
N LEU A 51 -13.50 10.35 -23.05
CA LEU A 51 -14.34 10.33 -24.23
C LEU A 51 -15.79 10.66 -23.86
N GLN A 52 -16.49 11.28 -24.80
CA GLN A 52 -17.93 11.36 -24.86
C GLN A 52 -18.41 10.72 -26.16
N GLY A 53 -19.42 9.85 -26.11
CA GLY A 53 -20.03 9.26 -27.29
C GLY A 53 -21.45 8.76 -27.04
N THR A 54 -22.05 8.16 -28.07
CA THR A 54 -23.37 7.52 -28.01
C THR A 54 -23.19 6.03 -28.21
N TYR A 55 -23.67 5.23 -27.25
CA TYR A 55 -23.61 3.78 -27.31
C TYR A 55 -24.98 3.21 -27.64
N ARG A 56 -25.05 2.36 -28.66
CA ARG A 56 -26.26 1.59 -28.99
C ARG A 56 -26.19 0.21 -28.33
N GLU A 57 -27.05 0.00 -27.34
CA GLU A 57 -27.17 -1.29 -26.64
C GLU A 57 -27.87 -2.35 -27.52
N ALA A 58 -27.77 -3.62 -27.12
CA ALA A 58 -28.35 -4.75 -27.85
C ALA A 58 -29.87 -4.63 -28.06
N ASN A 59 -30.58 -4.01 -27.11
CA ASN A 59 -32.01 -3.72 -27.18
C ASN A 59 -32.37 -2.56 -28.15
N GLY A 60 -31.37 -1.94 -28.80
CA GLY A 60 -31.54 -0.79 -29.68
C GLY A 60 -31.59 0.57 -28.96
N GLN A 61 -31.58 0.59 -27.62
CA GLN A 61 -31.55 1.82 -26.84
C GLN A 61 -30.22 2.55 -27.04
N GLN A 62 -30.30 3.87 -27.27
CA GLN A 62 -29.12 4.73 -27.31
C GLN A 62 -28.90 5.35 -25.93
N VAL A 63 -27.68 5.23 -25.43
CA VAL A 63 -27.26 5.77 -24.14
C VAL A 63 -26.00 6.60 -24.35
N ARG A 64 -25.94 7.80 -23.78
CA ARG A 64 -24.72 8.60 -23.84
C ARG A 64 -23.69 8.03 -22.87
N VAL A 65 -22.44 7.97 -23.31
CA VAL A 65 -21.33 7.45 -22.51
C VAL A 65 -20.31 8.56 -22.35
N LEU A 66 -19.84 8.74 -21.12
CA LEU A 66 -18.78 9.64 -20.74
C LEU A 66 -17.83 8.88 -19.81
N GLY A 67 -16.54 8.83 -20.13
CA GLY A 67 -15.59 8.09 -19.31
C GLY A 67 -14.23 7.89 -19.96
N GLU A 68 -13.32 7.24 -19.25
CA GLU A 68 -11.97 6.90 -19.73
C GLU A 68 -11.95 5.46 -20.24
N ILE A 69 -11.19 5.17 -21.31
CA ILE A 69 -10.94 3.79 -21.71
C ILE A 69 -9.93 3.19 -20.73
N ASP A 70 -10.40 2.27 -19.88
CA ASP A 70 -9.55 1.56 -18.92
C ASP A 70 -8.77 0.44 -19.59
N SER A 71 -9.47 -0.37 -20.39
CA SER A 71 -8.88 -1.48 -21.12
C SER A 71 -9.64 -1.83 -22.40
N GLN A 72 -8.96 -2.54 -23.29
CA GLN A 72 -9.51 -3.04 -24.54
C GLN A 72 -9.22 -4.53 -24.70
N GLU A 73 -10.22 -5.27 -25.17
CA GLU A 73 -10.13 -6.71 -25.44
C GLU A 73 -10.73 -7.00 -26.82
N ILE A 74 -10.06 -7.85 -27.61
CA ILE A 74 -10.59 -8.35 -28.86
C ILE A 74 -11.37 -9.64 -28.57
N ILE A 75 -12.65 -9.67 -28.92
CA ILE A 75 -13.53 -10.83 -28.71
C ILE A 75 -14.06 -11.37 -30.05
N PRO A 76 -14.31 -12.68 -30.17
CA PRO A 76 -15.00 -13.23 -31.34
C PRO A 76 -16.41 -12.63 -31.49
N ALA A 77 -16.86 -12.34 -32.71
CA ALA A 77 -18.22 -11.81 -32.95
C ALA A 77 -19.32 -12.74 -32.44
N SER A 78 -19.08 -14.06 -32.35
CA SER A 78 -20.03 -15.01 -31.75
C SER A 78 -20.41 -14.63 -30.32
N ARG A 79 -19.43 -14.26 -29.47
CA ARG A 79 -19.68 -13.84 -28.08
C ARG A 79 -20.54 -12.57 -28.01
N ALA A 80 -20.36 -11.65 -28.96
CA ALA A 80 -21.16 -10.44 -29.02
C ALA A 80 -22.58 -10.72 -29.55
N ARG A 81 -22.75 -11.67 -30.48
CA ARG A 81 -24.06 -12.16 -30.93
C ARG A 81 -24.84 -12.85 -29.79
N ASP A 82 -24.16 -13.63 -28.96
CA ASP A 82 -24.76 -14.26 -27.76
C ASP A 82 -25.29 -13.21 -26.76
N ALA A 83 -24.66 -12.03 -26.73
CA ALA A 83 -25.11 -10.87 -25.94
C ALA A 83 -26.20 -10.04 -26.65
N GLY A 84 -26.74 -10.50 -27.79
CA GLY A 84 -27.85 -9.87 -28.51
C GLY A 84 -27.45 -8.82 -29.55
N TYR A 85 -26.17 -8.66 -29.87
CA TYR A 85 -25.71 -7.68 -30.87
C TYR A 85 -25.73 -8.27 -32.28
N VAL A 86 -26.24 -7.51 -33.26
CA VAL A 86 -26.20 -7.89 -34.68
C VAL A 86 -24.86 -7.47 -35.29
N ILE A 87 -23.97 -8.44 -35.51
CA ILE A 87 -22.65 -8.24 -36.13
C ILE A 87 -22.53 -9.19 -37.31
N GLU A 88 -22.28 -8.61 -38.50
CA GLU A 88 -22.14 -9.36 -39.75
C GLU A 88 -20.76 -10.03 -39.86
N GLY A 89 -20.75 -11.28 -40.36
CA GLY A 89 -19.55 -12.09 -40.59
C GLY A 89 -18.92 -12.72 -39.35
N ASP A 90 -17.84 -13.48 -39.57
CA ASP A 90 -17.03 -14.11 -38.51
C ASP A 90 -15.88 -13.19 -38.03
N SER A 91 -16.17 -11.90 -37.94
CA SER A 91 -15.21 -10.88 -37.55
C SER A 91 -14.87 -10.95 -36.05
N GLU A 92 -13.70 -10.43 -35.70
CA GLU A 92 -13.39 -10.07 -34.32
C GLU A 92 -13.91 -8.67 -34.01
N VAL A 93 -14.33 -8.43 -32.78
CA VAL A 93 -14.86 -7.15 -32.32
C VAL A 93 -14.06 -6.65 -31.14
N THR A 94 -13.69 -5.37 -31.16
CA THR A 94 -13.07 -4.72 -30.02
C THR A 94 -14.12 -4.34 -28.98
N ARG A 95 -13.89 -4.75 -27.74
CA ARG A 95 -14.66 -4.40 -26.55
C ARG A 95 -13.83 -3.49 -25.67
N TYR A 96 -14.37 -2.32 -25.35
CA TYR A 96 -13.79 -1.40 -24.38
C TYR A 96 -14.43 -1.61 -23.00
N LEU A 97 -13.60 -1.58 -21.97
CA LEU A 97 -14.03 -1.32 -20.61
C LEU A 97 -13.86 0.17 -20.36
N ILE A 98 -14.97 0.90 -20.25
CA ILE A 98 -14.95 2.34 -20.00
C ILE A 98 -15.20 2.59 -18.52
N LYS A 99 -14.32 3.33 -17.87
CA LYS A 99 -14.52 3.86 -16.52
C LYS A 99 -15.44 5.08 -16.62
N VAL A 100 -16.72 4.88 -16.34
CA VAL A 100 -17.78 5.91 -16.43
C VAL A 100 -17.92 6.73 -15.15
N GLY A 101 -17.33 6.25 -14.04
CA GLY A 101 -17.40 6.91 -12.73
C GLY A 101 -18.85 7.16 -12.28
N ASN A 102 -19.09 8.27 -11.59
CA ASN A 102 -20.44 8.71 -11.17
C ASN A 102 -21.21 7.60 -10.43
N ARG A 103 -20.54 6.85 -9.55
CA ARG A 103 -21.08 5.65 -8.87
C ARG A 103 -22.41 5.90 -8.14
N ASP A 104 -22.55 7.09 -7.58
CA ASP A 104 -23.73 7.61 -6.89
C ASP A 104 -24.94 7.83 -7.83
N VAL A 105 -24.72 7.91 -9.14
CA VAL A 105 -25.74 8.19 -10.15
C VAL A 105 -26.06 6.94 -10.98
N ILE A 106 -25.01 6.24 -11.40
CA ILE A 106 -25.08 5.12 -12.35
C ILE A 106 -25.12 3.78 -11.61
N GLY A 107 -24.62 3.72 -10.36
CA GLY A 107 -24.51 2.49 -9.58
C GLY A 107 -23.31 1.61 -9.94
N ALA A 108 -22.55 1.96 -10.98
CA ALA A 108 -21.38 1.22 -11.46
C ALA A 108 -20.27 2.16 -11.91
N ASP A 109 -19.02 1.79 -11.65
CA ASP A 109 -17.83 2.56 -12.05
C ASP A 109 -17.38 2.26 -13.48
N PHE A 110 -17.80 1.13 -14.03
CA PHE A 110 -17.36 0.63 -15.33
C PHE A 110 -18.55 0.20 -16.20
N LYS A 111 -18.44 0.46 -17.50
CA LYS A 111 -19.38 0.00 -18.54
C LYS A 111 -18.60 -0.68 -19.66
N LEU A 112 -19.01 -1.90 -20.00
CA LEU A 112 -18.52 -2.59 -21.20
C LEU A 112 -19.26 -2.04 -22.42
N VAL A 113 -18.51 -1.64 -23.44
CA VAL A 113 -19.07 -1.20 -24.72
C VAL A 113 -18.34 -1.88 -25.88
N LEU A 114 -19.07 -2.17 -26.95
CA LEU A 114 -18.50 -2.69 -28.18
C LEU A 114 -18.17 -1.51 -29.12
N ALA A 115 -16.93 -1.46 -29.60
CA ALA A 115 -16.43 -0.37 -30.44
C ALA A 115 -17.32 -0.08 -31.66
N PRO A 116 -17.87 -1.07 -32.41
CA PRO A 116 -18.74 -0.81 -33.56
C PRO A 116 -20.06 -0.13 -33.22
N PHE A 117 -20.48 -0.17 -31.95
CA PHE A 117 -21.75 0.38 -31.47
C PHE A 117 -21.56 1.69 -30.70
N LEU A 118 -20.32 2.17 -30.57
CA LEU A 118 -19.97 3.45 -29.97
C LEU A 118 -19.75 4.48 -31.08
N THR A 119 -20.72 5.36 -31.28
CA THR A 119 -20.70 6.41 -32.32
C THR A 119 -20.47 7.79 -31.69
N ASP A 120 -20.21 8.80 -32.53
CA ASP A 120 -20.09 10.21 -32.12
C ASP A 120 -19.02 10.45 -31.05
N VAL A 121 -17.94 9.66 -31.08
CA VAL A 121 -16.85 9.74 -30.12
C VAL A 121 -16.10 11.06 -30.30
N SER A 122 -16.00 11.81 -29.21
CA SER A 122 -15.31 13.10 -29.13
C SER A 122 -14.59 13.23 -27.79
N TYR A 123 -13.62 14.14 -27.71
CA TYR A 123 -12.89 14.47 -26.48
C TYR A 123 -13.02 15.97 -26.15
N PRO A 124 -14.20 16.44 -25.72
CA PRO A 124 -14.42 17.85 -25.37
C PRO A 124 -13.45 18.35 -24.29
N ALA A 125 -12.87 19.54 -24.50
CA ALA A 125 -11.93 20.16 -23.57
C ALA A 125 -12.58 20.60 -22.24
N GLU A 126 -13.91 20.74 -22.23
CA GLU A 126 -14.71 21.17 -21.09
C GLU A 126 -15.04 20.05 -20.10
N ILE A 127 -14.72 18.79 -20.44
CA ILE A 127 -14.95 17.67 -19.54
C ILE A 127 -14.11 17.84 -18.28
N LEU A 128 -14.82 17.83 -17.17
CA LEU A 128 -14.27 17.92 -15.84
C LEU A 128 -14.21 16.55 -15.20
N VAL A 129 -13.03 16.23 -14.65
CA VAL A 129 -12.82 15.11 -13.74
C VAL A 129 -12.71 15.65 -12.33
N VAL A 130 -13.60 15.19 -11.46
CA VAL A 130 -13.61 15.51 -10.03
C VAL A 130 -13.27 14.23 -9.28
N GLU A 131 -12.07 14.16 -8.74
CA GLU A 131 -11.69 13.08 -7.84
C GLU A 131 -12.30 13.36 -6.47
N ARG A 132 -13.14 12.45 -6.02
CA ARG A 132 -13.88 12.59 -4.76
C ARG A 132 -13.24 11.73 -3.69
N ARG A 133 -13.47 12.09 -2.43
CA ARG A 133 -13.02 11.32 -1.26
C ARG A 133 -13.86 10.07 -1.02
N GLU A 134 -15.06 10.04 -1.61
CA GLU A 134 -16.05 8.97 -1.52
C GLU A 134 -16.65 8.77 -2.92
N TRP A 135 -17.06 7.55 -3.27
CA TRP A 135 -17.76 7.23 -4.53
C TRP A 135 -16.93 7.40 -5.81
N GLY A 136 -15.61 7.48 -5.69
CA GLY A 136 -14.67 7.57 -6.81
C GLY A 136 -14.83 8.81 -7.70
N ASN A 137 -14.24 8.76 -8.89
CA ASN A 137 -14.25 9.87 -9.84
C ASN A 137 -15.66 10.23 -10.30
N PHE A 138 -15.89 11.55 -10.44
CA PHE A 138 -17.01 12.08 -11.17
C PHE A 138 -16.56 12.67 -12.52
N TYR A 139 -17.26 12.30 -13.59
CA TYR A 139 -17.08 12.81 -14.95
C TYR A 139 -18.29 13.63 -15.37
N GLY A 140 -18.08 14.87 -15.81
CA GLY A 140 -19.16 15.71 -16.32
C GLY A 140 -18.73 17.14 -16.64
N TYR A 141 -19.68 18.06 -16.50
CA TYR A 141 -19.49 19.47 -16.87
C TYR A 141 -19.79 20.39 -15.70
N LEU A 142 -18.90 21.35 -15.44
CA LEU A 142 -19.13 22.37 -14.42
C LEU A 142 -20.25 23.32 -14.86
N LYS A 143 -21.28 23.46 -14.03
CA LYS A 143 -22.38 24.42 -14.24
C LYS A 143 -22.23 25.66 -13.39
N ALA A 144 -22.09 25.46 -12.08
CA ALA A 144 -22.06 26.55 -11.11
C ALA A 144 -21.16 26.24 -9.91
N VAL A 145 -20.63 27.29 -9.30
CA VAL A 145 -20.07 27.26 -7.94
C VAL A 145 -21.11 27.88 -7.01
N LEU A 146 -21.46 27.16 -5.95
CA LEU A 146 -22.42 27.59 -4.95
C LEU A 146 -21.71 28.00 -3.66
N GLU A 147 -22.29 28.98 -3.00
CA GLU A 147 -21.96 29.39 -1.65
C GLU A 147 -23.24 29.38 -0.81
N ASN A 148 -23.25 28.59 0.27
CA ASN A 148 -24.43 28.35 1.12
C ASN A 148 -25.67 27.96 0.30
N GLY A 149 -25.48 27.14 -0.73
CA GLY A 149 -26.53 26.67 -1.63
C GLY A 149 -27.00 27.69 -2.69
N LYS A 150 -26.42 28.90 -2.74
CA LYS A 150 -26.74 29.92 -3.75
C LYS A 150 -25.65 30.00 -4.82
N PRO A 151 -25.98 30.06 -6.12
CA PRO A 151 -24.99 30.21 -7.17
C PRO A 151 -24.33 31.58 -7.10
N ILE A 152 -22.99 31.58 -7.02
CA ILE A 152 -22.18 32.81 -7.02
C ILE A 152 -21.41 33.00 -8.32
N ALA A 153 -21.21 31.93 -9.09
CA ALA A 153 -20.58 31.97 -10.40
C ALA A 153 -21.10 30.82 -11.26
N GLU A 154 -21.26 31.07 -12.56
CA GLU A 154 -21.71 30.10 -13.55
C GLU A 154 -20.80 30.11 -14.79
N GLY A 155 -20.77 28.99 -15.53
CA GLY A 155 -20.02 28.87 -16.78
C GLY A 155 -18.54 29.22 -16.65
N ALA A 156 -18.05 30.15 -17.46
CA ALA A 156 -16.63 30.54 -17.46
C ALA A 156 -16.18 31.17 -16.13
N ALA A 157 -17.05 31.94 -15.46
CA ALA A 157 -16.75 32.52 -14.15
C ALA A 157 -16.61 31.43 -13.08
N ALA A 158 -17.44 30.39 -13.14
CA ALA A 158 -17.34 29.23 -12.25
C ALA A 158 -15.98 28.53 -12.40
N LYS A 159 -15.50 28.34 -13.63
CA LYS A 159 -14.19 27.72 -13.92
C LYS A 159 -13.02 28.53 -13.34
N GLN A 160 -13.10 29.86 -13.36
CA GLN A 160 -12.07 30.74 -12.79
C GLN A 160 -12.08 30.76 -11.26
N LEU A 161 -13.27 30.69 -10.64
CA LEU A 161 -13.43 30.77 -9.18
C LEU A 161 -13.16 29.43 -8.48
N LEU A 162 -13.41 28.31 -9.16
CA LEU A 162 -13.35 26.96 -8.58
C LEU A 162 -11.99 26.62 -7.90
N PRO A 163 -10.82 26.92 -8.49
CA PRO A 163 -9.53 26.58 -7.86
C PRO A 163 -9.36 27.22 -6.48
N GLU A 164 -9.75 28.50 -6.31
CA GLU A 164 -9.68 29.20 -5.03
C GLU A 164 -10.58 28.55 -3.98
N ARG A 165 -11.81 28.20 -4.36
CA ARG A 165 -12.79 27.57 -3.47
C ARG A 165 -12.38 26.16 -3.08
N LEU A 166 -11.82 25.40 -4.02
CA LEU A 166 -11.28 24.07 -3.76
C LEU A 166 -10.08 24.14 -2.82
N ALA A 167 -9.14 25.06 -3.05
CA ALA A 167 -7.97 25.23 -2.18
C ALA A 167 -8.36 25.50 -0.72
N ARG A 168 -9.37 26.35 -0.50
CA ARG A 168 -9.94 26.58 0.84
C ARG A 168 -10.59 25.33 1.43
N ALA A 169 -11.37 24.58 0.65
CA ALA A 169 -12.00 23.35 1.13
C ALA A 169 -10.97 22.27 1.49
N VAL A 170 -9.88 22.17 0.72
CA VAL A 170 -8.75 21.27 0.97
C VAL A 170 -8.01 21.68 2.25
N ASP A 171 -7.76 22.97 2.46
CA ASP A 171 -7.14 23.47 3.70
C ASP A 171 -7.99 23.16 4.94
N LEU A 172 -9.31 23.42 4.89
CA LEU A 172 -10.24 23.05 5.97
C LEU A 172 -10.21 21.55 6.28
N TYR A 173 -10.13 20.71 5.24
CA TYR A 173 -10.00 19.27 5.40
C TYR A 173 -8.68 18.89 6.10
N HIS A 174 -7.55 19.51 5.73
CA HIS A 174 -6.27 19.27 6.39
C HIS A 174 -6.27 19.69 7.86
N GLN A 175 -6.88 20.82 8.19
CA GLN A 175 -7.05 21.26 9.59
C GLN A 175 -7.89 20.26 10.39
N LEU A 176 -9.01 19.80 9.83
CA LEU A 176 -9.87 18.82 10.47
C LEU A 176 -9.15 17.48 10.68
N ARG A 177 -8.40 17.01 9.69
CA ARG A 177 -7.59 15.78 9.78
C ARG A 177 -6.47 15.93 10.82
N SER A 178 -5.84 17.11 10.92
CA SER A 178 -4.82 17.41 11.92
C SER A 178 -5.36 17.28 13.34
N ILE A 179 -6.51 17.91 13.61
CA ILE A 179 -7.17 17.82 14.92
C ILE A 179 -7.53 16.38 15.26
N GLN A 180 -8.14 15.65 14.32
CA GLN A 180 -8.55 14.27 14.53
C GLN A 180 -7.38 13.31 14.80
N LYS A 181 -6.30 13.42 14.02
CA LYS A 181 -5.18 12.47 14.09
C LYS A 181 -4.16 12.83 15.18
N HIS A 182 -3.82 14.10 15.33
CA HIS A 182 -2.71 14.52 16.18
C HIS A 182 -3.22 15.01 17.53
N GLU A 183 -4.09 16.01 17.54
CA GLU A 183 -4.50 16.68 18.79
C GLU A 183 -5.40 15.77 19.64
N ILE A 184 -6.48 15.26 19.05
CA ILE A 184 -7.37 14.29 19.71
C ILE A 184 -6.63 12.98 19.99
N GLY A 185 -5.76 12.53 19.06
CA GLY A 185 -4.92 11.36 19.25
C GLY A 185 -4.04 11.47 20.50
N ALA A 186 -3.39 12.62 20.70
CA ALA A 186 -2.57 12.90 21.88
C ALA A 186 -3.38 12.92 23.17
N ILE A 187 -4.57 13.54 23.16
CA ILE A 187 -5.47 13.55 24.33
C ILE A 187 -5.94 12.14 24.66
N ASN A 188 -6.35 11.36 23.67
CA ASN A 188 -6.78 9.97 23.87
C ASN A 188 -5.66 9.12 24.47
N TYR A 189 -4.43 9.29 23.99
CA TYR A 189 -3.25 8.64 24.57
C TYR A 189 -3.06 9.03 26.05
N GLN A 190 -3.18 10.32 26.38
CA GLN A 190 -3.04 10.79 27.77
C GLN A 190 -4.17 10.29 28.68
N LEU A 191 -5.42 10.29 28.19
CA LEU A 191 -6.56 9.72 28.91
C LEU A 191 -6.34 8.22 29.18
N GLU A 192 -5.81 7.49 28.21
CA GLU A 192 -5.45 6.08 28.38
C GLU A 192 -4.34 5.91 29.42
N GLN A 193 -3.31 6.74 29.42
CA GLN A 193 -2.28 6.73 30.48
C GLN A 193 -2.86 7.00 31.87
N LEU A 194 -3.82 7.92 32.01
CA LEU A 194 -4.52 8.15 33.29
C LEU A 194 -5.37 6.94 33.70
N ARG A 195 -6.04 6.29 32.75
CA ARG A 195 -6.79 5.04 32.99
C ARG A 195 -5.88 3.95 33.52
N LEU A 196 -4.72 3.75 32.90
CA LEU A 196 -3.73 2.75 33.31
C LEU A 196 -3.16 3.07 34.70
N LYS A 197 -2.83 4.34 34.99
CA LYS A 197 -2.38 4.76 36.33
C LYS A 197 -3.42 4.50 37.41
N LYS A 198 -4.70 4.84 37.14
CA LYS A 198 -5.80 4.54 38.07
C LYS A 198 -5.89 3.04 38.33
N ARG A 199 -5.85 2.23 37.26
CA ARG A 199 -5.91 0.78 37.37
C ARG A 199 -4.73 0.21 38.17
N ARG A 200 -3.53 0.77 38.02
CA ARG A 200 -2.37 0.37 38.82
C ARG A 200 -2.57 0.67 40.31
N LEU A 201 -3.10 1.83 40.68
CA LEU A 201 -3.43 2.14 42.10
C LEU A 201 -4.44 1.14 42.68
N GLU A 202 -5.43 0.72 41.89
CA GLU A 202 -6.41 -0.30 42.29
C GLU A 202 -5.74 -1.65 42.53
N LEU A 203 -4.82 -2.06 41.65
CA LEU A 203 -4.06 -3.31 41.78
C LEU A 203 -3.10 -3.30 42.98
N ASP A 204 -2.47 -2.15 43.25
CA ASP A 204 -1.58 -1.95 44.39
C ASP A 204 -2.35 -1.82 45.73
N GLY A 205 -3.69 -1.80 45.68
CA GLY A 205 -4.55 -1.71 46.86
C GLY A 205 -4.51 -0.33 47.55
N VAL A 206 -4.10 0.72 46.82
CA VAL A 206 -4.05 2.09 47.34
C VAL A 206 -5.47 2.60 47.59
N LYS A 207 -5.75 3.00 48.83
CA LYS A 207 -7.07 3.51 49.27
C LYS A 207 -7.11 5.03 49.48
N ASP A 208 -5.99 5.72 49.32
CA ASP A 208 -5.91 7.16 49.51
C ASP A 208 -6.78 7.90 48.48
N PRO A 209 -7.87 8.58 48.89
CA PRO A 209 -8.74 9.32 47.97
C PRO A 209 -8.01 10.46 47.25
N SER A 210 -6.95 11.02 47.84
CA SER A 210 -6.21 12.14 47.26
C SER A 210 -5.52 11.74 45.95
N ALA A 211 -4.97 10.52 45.89
CA ALA A 211 -4.33 9.98 44.71
C ALA A 211 -5.30 9.81 43.53
N TYR A 212 -6.53 9.35 43.80
CA TYR A 212 -7.57 9.24 42.77
C TYR A 212 -8.10 10.61 42.35
N ALA A 213 -8.25 11.54 43.29
CA ALA A 213 -8.72 12.89 43.00
C ALA A 213 -7.81 13.65 42.02
N VAL A 214 -6.48 13.48 42.14
CA VAL A 214 -5.51 14.08 41.20
C VAL A 214 -5.68 13.54 39.78
N LEU A 215 -5.89 12.22 39.63
CA LEU A 215 -6.10 11.60 38.32
C LEU A 215 -7.42 12.03 37.70
N GLU A 216 -8.49 12.11 38.50
CA GLU A 216 -9.80 12.57 38.06
C GLU A 216 -9.75 14.04 37.63
N GLU A 217 -9.05 14.90 38.37
CA GLU A 217 -8.90 16.31 38.00
C GLU A 217 -8.10 16.46 36.70
N SER A 218 -7.03 15.69 36.52
CA SER A 218 -6.27 15.64 35.26
C SER A 218 -7.14 15.18 34.09
N ALA A 219 -7.96 14.14 34.30
CA ALA A 219 -8.89 13.66 33.29
C ALA A 219 -9.97 14.69 32.95
N LYS A 220 -10.47 15.47 33.91
CA LYS A 220 -11.42 16.56 33.65
C LYS A 220 -10.83 17.65 32.76
N ILE A 221 -9.56 18.01 32.98
CA ILE A 221 -8.85 18.98 32.14
C ILE A 221 -8.78 18.45 30.70
N LEU A 222 -8.30 17.21 30.52
CA LEU A 222 -8.20 16.59 29.18
C LEU A 222 -9.56 16.45 28.49
N ASN A 223 -10.62 16.12 29.23
CA ASN A 223 -11.97 16.06 28.66
C ASN A 223 -12.50 17.44 28.26
N ARG A 224 -12.11 18.51 28.98
CA ARG A 224 -12.43 19.89 28.59
C ARG A 224 -11.71 20.28 27.30
N ASP A 225 -10.42 19.96 27.20
CA ASP A 225 -9.63 20.22 25.99
C ASP A 225 -10.17 19.42 24.79
N TYR A 226 -10.53 18.16 25.01
CA TYR A 226 -11.22 17.33 24.02
C TYR A 226 -12.53 17.97 23.55
N ALA A 227 -13.34 18.49 24.48
CA ALA A 227 -14.59 19.16 24.13
C ALA A 227 -14.35 20.41 23.28
N GLN A 228 -13.33 21.22 23.59
CA GLN A 228 -12.95 22.38 22.78
C GLN A 228 -12.53 21.99 21.36
N LEU A 229 -11.73 20.92 21.21
CA LEU A 229 -11.33 20.42 19.90
C LEU A 229 -12.53 19.89 19.10
N ARG A 230 -13.48 19.22 19.76
CA ARG A 230 -14.72 18.75 19.15
C ARG A 230 -15.58 19.92 18.65
N ASP A 231 -15.65 21.00 19.41
CA ASP A 231 -16.39 22.20 19.02
C ASP A 231 -15.72 22.88 17.82
N ARG A 232 -14.37 22.98 17.82
CA ARG A 232 -13.60 23.46 16.66
C ARG A 232 -13.78 22.60 15.42
N MET A 233 -13.80 21.27 15.56
CA MET A 233 -14.11 20.36 14.44
C MET A 233 -15.51 20.60 13.87
N THR A 234 -16.49 20.86 14.75
CA THR A 234 -17.87 21.17 14.36
C THR A 234 -17.90 22.47 13.56
N GLU A 235 -17.19 23.49 14.02
CA GLU A 235 -17.04 24.76 13.30
C GLU A 235 -16.39 24.57 11.92
N LEU A 236 -15.25 23.89 11.84
CA LEU A 236 -14.57 23.61 10.56
C LEU A 236 -15.48 22.82 9.60
N THR A 237 -16.25 21.87 10.13
CA THR A 237 -17.22 21.09 9.35
C THR A 237 -18.32 22.00 8.78
N LEU A 238 -18.83 22.93 9.58
CA LEU A 238 -19.83 23.92 9.12
C LEU A 238 -19.23 24.86 8.07
N GLN A 239 -18.00 25.33 8.27
CA GLN A 239 -17.29 26.15 7.29
C GLN A 239 -17.07 25.38 5.96
N GLY A 240 -16.78 24.08 6.03
CA GLY A 240 -16.60 23.21 4.87
C GLY A 240 -17.89 22.91 4.09
N ARG A 241 -19.07 23.08 4.72
CA ARG A 241 -20.37 22.96 4.05
C ARG A 241 -20.74 24.18 3.21
N ARG A 242 -20.02 25.30 3.36
CA ARG A 242 -20.29 26.56 2.65
C ARG A 242 -20.20 26.39 1.13
N ASP A 243 -19.16 25.73 0.63
CA ASP A 243 -18.85 25.71 -0.79
C ASP A 243 -19.22 24.36 -1.44
N SER A 244 -19.95 24.42 -2.55
CA SER A 244 -20.28 23.25 -3.37
C SER A 244 -20.27 23.60 -4.86
N ILE A 245 -20.26 22.58 -5.71
CA ILE A 245 -20.31 22.73 -7.17
C ILE A 245 -21.50 21.97 -7.75
N VAL A 246 -22.13 22.56 -8.76
CA VAL A 246 -23.14 21.90 -9.57
C VAL A 246 -22.47 21.34 -10.81
N LEU A 247 -22.61 20.04 -11.00
CA LEU A 247 -22.06 19.29 -12.11
C LEU A 247 -23.20 18.70 -12.92
N ALA A 248 -23.11 18.80 -14.25
CA ALA A 248 -24.03 18.12 -15.16
C ALA A 248 -23.40 16.82 -15.67
N THR A 249 -24.13 15.72 -15.58
CA THR A 249 -23.76 14.46 -16.24
C THR A 249 -23.99 14.56 -17.75
N VAL A 250 -23.51 13.56 -18.49
CA VAL A 250 -23.72 13.47 -19.94
C VAL A 250 -25.21 13.39 -20.34
N ASP A 251 -26.05 12.87 -19.45
CA ASP A 251 -27.51 12.79 -19.64
C ASP A 251 -28.25 14.07 -19.19
N GLY A 252 -27.51 15.11 -18.77
CA GLY A 252 -28.07 16.39 -18.34
C GLY A 252 -28.59 16.41 -16.90
N ARG A 253 -28.35 15.36 -16.10
CA ARG A 253 -28.70 15.37 -14.66
C ARG A 253 -27.74 16.29 -13.91
N GLU A 254 -28.28 17.15 -13.07
CA GLU A 254 -27.49 18.05 -12.23
C GLU A 254 -27.29 17.46 -10.84
N ILE A 255 -26.04 17.49 -10.38
CA ILE A 255 -25.62 16.93 -9.10
C ILE A 255 -24.81 17.98 -8.37
N THR A 256 -25.18 18.22 -7.11
CA THR A 256 -24.46 19.14 -6.23
C THR A 256 -23.44 18.35 -5.42
N VAL A 257 -22.16 18.64 -5.60
CA VAL A 257 -21.05 18.01 -4.88
C VAL A 257 -20.45 19.01 -3.90
N PRO A 258 -20.44 18.73 -2.58
CA PRO A 258 -19.74 19.56 -1.61
C PRO A 258 -18.23 19.55 -1.86
N LEU A 259 -17.57 20.72 -1.88
CA LEU A 259 -16.13 20.79 -2.12
C LEU A 259 -15.31 20.12 -1.02
N ALA A 260 -15.83 20.03 0.21
CA ALA A 260 -15.22 19.26 1.30
C ALA A 260 -15.03 17.76 0.96
N LYS A 261 -15.83 17.21 0.03
CA LYS A 261 -15.73 15.83 -0.44
C LYS A 261 -14.82 15.68 -1.67
N VAL A 262 -14.19 16.75 -2.15
CA VAL A 262 -13.35 16.73 -3.34
C VAL A 262 -11.87 16.66 -2.92
N VAL A 263 -11.12 15.79 -3.59
CA VAL A 263 -9.66 15.70 -3.47
C VAL A 263 -9.01 16.68 -4.44
N ARG A 264 -9.36 16.57 -5.72
CA ARG A 264 -8.81 17.39 -6.79
C ARG A 264 -9.77 17.47 -7.98
N ILE A 265 -9.53 18.46 -8.83
CA ILE A 265 -10.32 18.72 -10.03
C ILE A 265 -9.36 19.00 -11.19
N HIS A 266 -9.64 18.44 -12.36
CA HIS A 266 -8.82 18.66 -13.55
C HIS A 266 -9.59 18.46 -14.86
N TYR A 267 -9.04 19.02 -15.95
CA TYR A 267 -9.59 18.95 -17.30
C TYR A 267 -8.62 18.19 -18.22
N PRO A 268 -8.62 16.85 -18.23
CA PRO A 268 -7.58 16.05 -18.89
C PRO A 268 -7.47 16.35 -20.39
N ASN A 269 -8.60 16.51 -21.07
CA ASN A 269 -8.67 16.79 -22.51
C ASN A 269 -8.15 18.18 -22.89
N ALA A 270 -8.10 19.12 -21.93
CA ALA A 270 -7.55 20.46 -22.14
C ALA A 270 -6.06 20.56 -21.79
N MET A 271 -5.46 19.49 -21.23
CA MET A 271 -4.07 19.51 -20.82
C MET A 271 -3.13 19.38 -22.01
N THR A 272 -2.11 20.23 -22.02
CA THR A 272 -0.92 20.03 -22.85
C THR A 272 -0.11 18.83 -22.34
N LEU A 273 0.77 18.28 -23.18
CA LEU A 273 1.66 17.17 -22.79
C LEU A 273 2.49 17.50 -21.53
N LEU A 274 2.98 18.73 -21.40
CA LEU A 274 3.75 19.17 -20.24
C LEU A 274 2.91 19.18 -18.97
N GLN A 275 1.65 19.61 -19.06
CA GLN A 275 0.71 19.56 -17.92
C GLN A 275 0.38 18.12 -17.53
N LYS A 276 0.18 17.22 -18.51
CA LYS A 276 -0.04 15.80 -18.24
C LYS A 276 1.16 15.16 -17.54
N LEU A 277 2.39 15.50 -17.95
CA LEU A 277 3.62 15.05 -17.29
C LEU A 277 3.74 15.60 -15.86
N GLY A 278 3.39 16.86 -15.62
CA GLY A 278 3.35 17.44 -14.27
C GLY A 278 2.36 16.72 -13.36
N PHE A 279 1.13 16.50 -13.85
CA PHE A 279 0.08 15.78 -13.14
C PHE A 279 0.50 14.33 -12.82
N TYR A 280 1.15 13.67 -13.78
CA TYR A 280 1.68 12.32 -13.61
C TYR A 280 2.65 12.22 -12.43
N VAL A 281 3.64 13.12 -12.38
CA VAL A 281 4.64 13.13 -11.30
C VAL A 281 3.99 13.43 -9.96
N GLU A 282 3.05 14.38 -9.92
CA GLU A 282 2.29 14.70 -8.71
C GLU A 282 1.49 13.49 -8.21
N LYS A 283 0.81 12.77 -9.11
CA LYS A 283 0.04 11.56 -8.78
C LYS A 283 0.90 10.40 -8.32
N LEU A 284 2.07 10.21 -8.95
CA LEU A 284 3.03 9.22 -8.50
C LEU A 284 3.55 9.53 -7.09
N TRP A 285 3.83 10.81 -6.80
CA TRP A 285 4.25 11.24 -5.47
C TRP A 285 3.14 11.08 -4.43
N GLU A 286 1.89 11.46 -4.74
CA GLU A 286 0.72 11.21 -3.87
C GLU A 286 0.63 9.71 -3.57
N PHE A 287 0.71 8.85 -4.59
CA PHE A 287 0.62 7.41 -4.40
C PHE A 287 1.70 6.86 -3.45
N VAL A 288 2.93 7.36 -3.51
CA VAL A 288 4.02 6.88 -2.64
C VAL A 288 3.98 7.48 -1.23
N SER A 289 3.51 8.73 -1.08
CA SER A 289 3.64 9.50 0.16
C SER A 289 2.36 9.61 0.99
N ASP A 290 1.18 9.50 0.37
CA ASP A 290 -0.10 9.60 1.09
C ASP A 290 -0.54 8.27 1.70
N GLU A 291 -1.59 8.37 2.53
CA GLU A 291 -2.28 7.23 3.13
C GLU A 291 -3.39 6.68 2.22
N PRO A 292 -3.77 5.41 2.38
CA PRO A 292 -4.85 4.82 1.62
C PRO A 292 -6.21 5.41 2.00
N ARG A 293 -7.10 5.46 1.02
CA ARG A 293 -8.50 5.90 1.10
C ARG A 293 -9.40 4.79 0.54
N GLU A 294 -10.71 4.85 0.83
CA GLU A 294 -11.72 3.96 0.27
C GLU A 294 -11.31 2.46 0.29
N ALA A 295 -11.04 1.92 1.48
CA ALA A 295 -10.62 0.52 1.65
C ALA A 295 -9.38 0.09 0.82
N ASN A 296 -8.41 1.01 0.66
CA ASN A 296 -7.18 0.83 -0.14
C ASN A 296 -7.40 0.81 -1.65
N THR A 297 -8.55 1.29 -2.14
CA THR A 297 -8.79 1.45 -3.59
C THR A 297 -8.30 2.77 -4.14
N GLU A 298 -8.12 3.78 -3.28
CA GLU A 298 -7.63 5.11 -3.64
C GLU A 298 -6.59 5.62 -2.63
N GLY A 299 -5.97 6.78 -2.90
CA GLY A 299 -4.95 7.37 -2.03
C GLY A 299 -3.55 6.77 -2.25
N GLY A 300 -2.73 6.81 -1.20
CA GLY A 300 -1.34 6.34 -1.26
C GLY A 300 -1.06 5.05 -0.47
N ILE A 301 0.16 4.53 -0.62
CA ILE A 301 0.63 3.26 -0.05
C ILE A 301 1.74 3.45 1.00
N PHE A 302 1.96 4.69 1.46
CA PHE A 302 3.07 5.01 2.36
C PHE A 302 3.14 4.11 3.62
N PRO A 303 2.04 3.85 4.35
CA PRO A 303 2.09 2.99 5.53
C PRO A 303 2.52 1.54 5.22
N ALA A 304 2.16 1.02 4.04
CA ALA A 304 2.55 -0.32 3.61
C ALA A 304 4.03 -0.40 3.25
N ILE A 305 4.56 0.62 2.57
CA ILE A 305 6.00 0.75 2.29
C ILE A 305 6.78 0.82 3.61
N PHE A 306 6.39 1.74 4.50
CA PHE A 306 7.04 1.94 5.78
C PHE A 306 7.04 0.66 6.62
N GLY A 307 5.87 0.01 6.76
CA GLY A 307 5.75 -1.24 7.51
C GLY A 307 6.62 -2.35 6.94
N THR A 308 6.67 -2.50 5.61
CA THR A 308 7.49 -3.51 4.95
C THR A 308 8.98 -3.26 5.15
N VAL A 309 9.44 -2.03 4.95
CA VAL A 309 10.86 -1.65 5.15
C VAL A 309 11.26 -1.85 6.61
N LEU A 310 10.43 -1.39 7.55
CA LEU A 310 10.70 -1.54 8.97
C LEU A 310 10.75 -3.02 9.40
N MET A 311 9.85 -3.86 8.89
CA MET A 311 9.87 -5.30 9.16
C MET A 311 11.14 -5.97 8.65
N VAL A 312 11.56 -5.66 7.42
CA VAL A 312 12.79 -6.21 6.83
C VAL A 312 14.02 -5.74 7.61
N LEU A 313 14.06 -4.47 8.02
CA LEU A 313 15.15 -3.91 8.80
C LEU A 313 15.25 -4.59 10.17
N LEU A 314 14.15 -4.71 10.90
CA LEU A 314 14.13 -5.38 12.20
C LEU A 314 14.50 -6.86 12.08
N MET A 315 13.95 -7.56 11.08
CA MET A 315 14.32 -8.93 10.77
C MET A 315 15.83 -9.04 10.54
N SER A 316 16.41 -8.18 9.70
CA SER A 316 17.83 -8.19 9.34
C SER A 316 18.75 -7.92 10.53
N VAL A 317 18.41 -6.88 11.33
CA VAL A 317 19.16 -6.52 12.55
C VAL A 317 19.21 -7.67 13.54
N ILE A 318 18.14 -8.48 13.61
CA ILE A 318 18.08 -9.63 14.50
C ILE A 318 18.77 -10.84 13.87
N VAL A 319 18.36 -11.26 12.66
CA VAL A 319 18.83 -12.52 12.06
C VAL A 319 20.30 -12.49 11.66
N THR A 320 20.83 -11.36 11.18
CA THR A 320 22.18 -11.30 10.64
C THR A 320 23.25 -11.56 11.71
N PRO A 321 23.27 -10.87 12.86
CA PRO A 321 24.25 -11.14 13.91
C PRO A 321 24.18 -12.58 14.42
N PHE A 322 22.97 -13.08 14.74
CA PHE A 322 22.82 -14.45 15.25
C PHE A 322 23.21 -15.50 14.22
N GLY A 323 22.80 -15.32 12.95
CA GLY A 323 23.12 -16.25 11.87
C GLY A 323 24.61 -16.28 11.53
N VAL A 324 25.25 -15.11 11.46
CA VAL A 324 26.70 -15.00 11.19
C VAL A 324 27.52 -15.58 12.33
N VAL A 325 27.22 -15.22 13.58
CA VAL A 325 27.92 -15.77 14.75
C VAL A 325 27.76 -17.29 14.83
N ALA A 326 26.55 -17.81 14.59
CA ALA A 326 26.31 -19.24 14.55
C ALA A 326 27.14 -19.92 13.45
N ALA A 327 27.16 -19.36 12.23
CA ALA A 327 27.94 -19.92 11.12
C ALA A 327 29.45 -19.88 11.39
N VAL A 328 29.98 -18.75 11.87
CA VAL A 328 31.39 -18.61 12.25
C VAL A 328 31.75 -19.62 13.33
N TYR A 329 30.91 -19.76 14.36
CA TYR A 329 31.14 -20.74 15.41
C TYR A 329 31.14 -22.18 14.87
N LEU A 330 30.13 -22.56 14.09
CA LEU A 330 29.99 -23.91 13.53
C LEU A 330 31.12 -24.27 12.55
N ARG A 331 31.61 -23.29 11.79
CA ARG A 331 32.67 -23.49 10.81
C ARG A 331 34.07 -23.46 11.41
N GLU A 332 34.34 -22.46 12.25
CA GLU A 332 35.71 -22.13 12.65
C GLU A 332 36.05 -22.63 14.05
N TYR A 333 35.13 -22.54 15.00
CA TYR A 333 35.41 -22.81 16.41
C TYR A 333 34.96 -24.20 16.86
N ALA A 334 33.88 -24.71 16.29
CA ALA A 334 33.25 -25.94 16.71
C ALA A 334 34.07 -27.19 16.34
N LYS A 335 34.33 -28.05 17.32
CA LYS A 335 34.90 -29.39 17.08
C LYS A 335 33.85 -30.26 16.37
N GLN A 336 34.20 -30.76 15.19
CA GLN A 336 33.31 -31.61 14.40
C GLN A 336 32.99 -32.89 15.18
N GLY A 337 31.70 -33.15 15.40
CA GLY A 337 31.23 -34.24 16.25
C GLY A 337 29.72 -34.46 16.11
N PRO A 338 29.14 -35.41 16.87
CA PRO A 338 27.71 -35.75 16.78
C PRO A 338 26.80 -34.55 17.08
N LEU A 339 27.18 -33.69 18.03
CA LEU A 339 26.43 -32.48 18.37
C LEU A 339 26.35 -31.49 17.21
N ILE A 340 27.49 -31.18 16.56
CA ILE A 340 27.52 -30.25 15.42
C ILE A 340 26.76 -30.82 14.23
N ARG A 341 26.84 -32.13 14.00
CA ARG A 341 26.05 -32.82 12.98
C ARG A 341 24.54 -32.68 13.26
N LEU A 342 24.12 -32.85 14.52
CA LEU A 342 22.72 -32.67 14.92
C LEU A 342 22.25 -31.23 14.70
N ILE A 343 23.06 -30.23 15.08
CA ILE A 343 22.73 -28.81 14.86
C ILE A 343 22.56 -28.52 13.36
N ARG A 344 23.48 -29.01 12.51
CA ARG A 344 23.37 -28.80 11.06
C ARG A 344 22.11 -29.46 10.47
N ILE A 345 21.75 -30.66 10.95
CA ILE A 345 20.50 -31.32 10.57
C ILE A 345 19.30 -30.48 11.00
N ALA A 346 19.30 -29.94 12.22
CA ALA A 346 18.22 -29.09 12.72
C ALA A 346 18.06 -27.80 11.90
N VAL A 347 19.17 -27.13 11.56
CA VAL A 347 19.16 -25.94 10.69
C VAL A 347 18.61 -26.26 9.30
N ASN A 348 19.04 -27.37 8.70
CA ASN A 348 18.52 -27.80 7.39
C ASN A 348 17.03 -28.16 7.45
N ASN A 349 16.57 -28.79 8.54
CA ASN A 349 15.16 -29.11 8.74
C ASN A 349 14.31 -27.84 8.93
N LEU A 350 14.83 -26.82 9.63
CA LEU A 350 14.16 -25.51 9.77
C LEU A 350 13.94 -24.84 8.40
N ALA A 351 14.88 -24.98 7.46
CA ALA A 351 14.71 -24.48 6.09
C ALA A 351 13.58 -25.20 5.32
N GLY A 352 13.25 -26.44 5.71
CA GLY A 352 12.18 -27.24 5.09
C GLY A 352 10.79 -27.02 5.70
N VAL A 353 10.67 -26.24 6.78
CA VAL A 353 9.38 -25.99 7.44
C VAL A 353 8.53 -25.03 6.60
N PRO A 354 7.25 -25.36 6.28
CA PRO A 354 6.37 -24.47 5.54
C PRO A 354 6.14 -23.13 6.27
N SER A 355 6.06 -22.03 5.52
CA SER A 355 5.91 -20.67 6.08
C SER A 355 4.67 -20.48 6.97
N ILE A 356 3.56 -21.18 6.68
CA ILE A 356 2.34 -21.14 7.49
C ILE A 356 2.58 -21.62 8.93
N VAL A 357 3.47 -22.61 9.11
CA VAL A 357 3.82 -23.15 10.43
C VAL A 357 4.56 -22.10 11.25
N TYR A 358 5.48 -21.36 10.62
CA TYR A 358 6.14 -20.22 11.27
C TYR A 358 5.15 -19.12 11.65
N GLY A 359 4.14 -18.84 10.81
CA GLY A 359 3.09 -17.86 11.12
C GLY A 359 2.29 -18.23 12.38
N VAL A 360 1.81 -19.48 12.45
CA VAL A 360 1.06 -19.97 13.63
C VAL A 360 1.95 -20.06 14.86
N PHE A 361 3.20 -20.52 14.70
CA PHE A 361 4.19 -20.51 15.77
C PHE A 361 4.44 -19.09 16.29
N GLY A 362 4.60 -18.10 15.39
CA GLY A 362 4.80 -16.71 15.76
C GLY A 362 3.63 -16.16 16.58
N LEU A 363 2.39 -16.43 16.15
CA LEU A 363 1.21 -16.02 16.90
C LEU A 363 1.18 -16.69 18.29
N GLY A 364 1.36 -18.01 18.37
CA GLY A 364 1.29 -18.75 19.63
C GLY A 364 2.43 -18.39 20.59
N PHE A 365 3.67 -18.43 20.11
CA PHE A 365 4.86 -18.25 20.92
C PHE A 365 5.18 -16.78 21.19
N PHE A 366 5.25 -15.94 20.17
CA PHE A 366 5.67 -14.55 20.35
C PHE A 366 4.55 -13.67 20.88
N VAL A 367 3.35 -13.76 20.31
CA VAL A 367 2.24 -12.90 20.72
C VAL A 367 1.63 -13.39 22.03
N TYR A 368 1.08 -14.60 22.05
CA TYR A 368 0.32 -15.06 23.21
C TYR A 368 1.19 -15.48 24.39
N PHE A 369 2.23 -16.27 24.15
CA PHE A 369 3.08 -16.74 25.24
C PHE A 369 4.05 -15.65 25.72
N LEU A 370 4.96 -15.19 24.87
CA LEU A 370 5.99 -14.22 25.28
C LEU A 370 5.39 -12.83 25.55
N GLY A 371 4.63 -12.28 24.59
CA GLY A 371 3.99 -10.97 24.74
C GLY A 371 2.99 -10.93 25.90
N GLY A 372 2.13 -11.95 26.01
CA GLY A 372 1.20 -12.07 27.14
C GLY A 372 1.89 -12.26 28.49
N SER A 373 3.03 -12.96 28.54
CA SER A 373 3.82 -13.08 29.79
C SER A 373 4.50 -11.77 30.16
N ILE A 374 5.01 -11.01 29.19
CA ILE A 374 5.57 -9.67 29.44
C ILE A 374 4.47 -8.75 30.00
N ASP A 375 3.28 -8.77 29.41
CA ASP A 375 2.17 -7.94 29.89
C ASP A 375 1.70 -8.32 31.29
N SER A 376 1.62 -9.62 31.60
CA SER A 376 1.23 -10.04 32.96
C SER A 376 2.27 -9.66 34.02
N LEU A 377 3.55 -9.65 33.66
CA LEU A 377 4.66 -9.32 34.58
C LEU A 377 4.88 -7.81 34.74
N PHE A 378 4.80 -7.04 33.65
CA PHE A 378 5.23 -5.64 33.62
C PHE A 378 4.10 -4.63 33.38
N PHE A 379 2.98 -5.06 32.79
CA PHE A 379 1.84 -4.20 32.44
C PHE A 379 0.49 -4.79 32.86
N PRO A 380 0.32 -5.27 34.11
CA PRO A 380 -0.92 -5.91 34.54
C PRO A 380 -2.13 -4.98 34.45
N GLU A 381 -1.92 -3.66 34.58
CA GLU A 381 -2.97 -2.66 34.44
C GLU A 381 -3.55 -2.50 33.03
N ALA A 382 -2.85 -3.00 31.99
CA ALA A 382 -3.28 -2.89 30.60
C ALA A 382 -4.38 -3.91 30.24
N GLN A 383 -4.50 -5.01 30.99
CA GLN A 383 -5.49 -6.05 30.71
C GLN A 383 -6.94 -5.52 30.78
N PRO A 384 -7.83 -5.94 29.86
CA PRO A 384 -7.70 -7.01 28.86
C PRO A 384 -7.12 -6.59 27.51
N ALA A 385 -6.58 -5.37 27.37
CA ALA A 385 -5.97 -4.86 26.15
C ALA A 385 -4.43 -4.90 26.28
N PRO A 386 -3.79 -6.06 26.02
CA PRO A 386 -2.35 -6.23 26.19
C PRO A 386 -1.53 -5.25 25.33
N THR A 387 -0.31 -4.91 25.77
CA THR A 387 0.62 -4.06 25.01
C THR A 387 1.49 -4.91 24.09
N PHE A 388 2.06 -5.98 24.62
CA PHE A 388 2.93 -6.89 23.90
C PHE A 388 2.18 -8.13 23.40
N GLY A 389 1.10 -8.53 24.03
CA GLY A 389 0.23 -9.64 23.64
C GLY A 389 -0.67 -9.39 22.43
N THR A 390 -0.34 -8.41 21.57
CA THR A 390 -1.05 -8.10 20.33
C THR A 390 -0.17 -8.34 19.10
N PRO A 391 -0.73 -8.79 17.96
CA PRO A 391 0.03 -8.88 16.72
C PRO A 391 0.61 -7.52 16.32
N GLY A 392 1.86 -7.50 15.87
CA GLY A 392 2.54 -6.25 15.51
C GLY A 392 3.85 -6.47 14.76
N ILE A 393 4.42 -5.37 14.27
CA ILE A 393 5.64 -5.35 13.44
C ILE A 393 6.80 -6.07 14.12
N LEU A 394 6.97 -5.90 15.44
CA LEU A 394 8.04 -6.57 16.21
C LEU A 394 7.96 -8.10 16.10
N TRP A 395 6.79 -8.67 16.41
CA TRP A 395 6.59 -10.13 16.40
C TRP A 395 6.65 -10.71 14.99
N ALA A 396 6.06 -10.02 14.01
CA ALA A 396 6.16 -10.40 12.61
C ALA A 396 7.63 -10.47 12.15
N SER A 397 8.43 -9.45 12.51
CA SER A 397 9.86 -9.39 12.17
C SER A 397 10.67 -10.51 12.84
N LEU A 398 10.36 -10.84 14.10
CA LEU A 398 10.99 -11.95 14.83
C LEU A 398 10.64 -13.31 14.22
N THR A 399 9.39 -13.52 13.81
CA THR A 399 8.99 -14.73 13.08
C THR A 399 9.72 -14.86 11.75
N LEU A 400 9.82 -13.78 10.99
CA LEU A 400 10.61 -13.74 9.75
C LEU A 400 12.10 -13.99 10.01
N ALA A 401 12.64 -13.51 11.13
CA ALA A 401 14.04 -13.74 11.51
C ALA A 401 14.30 -15.23 11.75
N ILE A 402 13.41 -15.95 12.44
CA ILE A 402 13.53 -17.41 12.61
C ILE A 402 13.44 -18.11 11.25
N LEU A 403 12.49 -17.72 10.40
CA LEU A 403 12.30 -18.32 9.08
C LEU A 403 13.54 -18.16 8.19
N THR A 404 14.22 -17.02 8.27
CA THR A 404 15.38 -16.69 7.42
C THR A 404 16.72 -17.13 8.03
N LEU A 405 16.75 -17.48 9.32
CA LEU A 405 17.96 -17.88 10.04
C LEU A 405 18.75 -19.00 9.35
N PRO A 406 18.13 -20.10 8.86
CA PRO A 406 18.89 -21.16 8.19
C PRO A 406 19.62 -20.68 6.94
N VAL A 407 18.98 -19.80 6.15
CA VAL A 407 19.56 -19.26 4.92
C VAL A 407 20.81 -18.45 5.24
N VAL A 408 20.76 -17.59 6.25
CA VAL A 408 21.91 -16.79 6.69
C VAL A 408 23.05 -17.67 7.19
N ILE A 409 22.75 -18.71 7.99
CA ILE A 409 23.75 -19.64 8.52
C ILE A 409 24.46 -20.36 7.37
N VAL A 410 23.70 -20.99 6.47
CA VAL A 410 24.27 -21.79 5.36
C VAL A 410 25.06 -20.89 4.41
N ALA A 411 24.53 -19.74 4.02
CA ALA A 411 25.23 -18.81 3.13
C ALA A 411 26.56 -18.32 3.74
N THR A 412 26.57 -18.01 5.04
CA THR A 412 27.80 -17.59 5.74
C THR A 412 28.80 -18.73 5.86
N GLU A 413 28.36 -19.94 6.22
CA GLU A 413 29.24 -21.12 6.32
C GLU A 413 29.88 -21.47 4.98
N GLU A 414 29.09 -21.45 3.90
CA GLU A 414 29.60 -21.68 2.54
C GLU A 414 30.56 -20.58 2.08
N GLY A 415 30.29 -19.32 2.44
CA GLY A 415 31.19 -18.19 2.18
C GLY A 415 32.54 -18.37 2.85
N LEU A 416 32.55 -18.67 4.15
CA LEU A 416 33.77 -18.94 4.93
C LEU A 416 34.54 -20.15 4.39
N ALA A 417 33.84 -21.19 3.93
CA ALA A 417 34.44 -22.39 3.39
C ALA A 417 35.24 -22.16 2.09
N ARG A 418 34.96 -21.07 1.36
CA ARG A 418 35.66 -20.72 0.10
C ARG A 418 36.98 -19.99 0.33
N ILE A 419 37.25 -19.51 1.54
CA ILE A 419 38.49 -18.77 1.85
C ILE A 419 39.68 -19.76 1.84
N PRO A 420 40.70 -19.57 0.98
CA PRO A 420 41.87 -20.44 0.93
C PRO A 420 42.62 -20.54 2.26
N ILE A 421 43.06 -21.75 2.61
CA ILE A 421 43.80 -22.01 3.85
C ILE A 421 45.10 -21.19 3.91
N ALA A 422 45.81 -21.03 2.77
CA ALA A 422 47.06 -20.28 2.71
C ALA A 422 46.92 -18.81 3.16
N ILE A 423 45.78 -18.15 2.89
CA ILE A 423 45.54 -16.77 3.35
C ILE A 423 45.39 -16.74 4.87
N ARG A 424 44.71 -17.74 5.43
CA ARG A 424 44.49 -17.88 6.88
C ARG A 424 45.81 -18.15 7.60
N GLU A 425 46.61 -19.08 7.09
CA GLU A 425 47.94 -19.40 7.62
C GLU A 425 48.90 -18.21 7.51
N GLY A 426 48.84 -17.46 6.41
CA GLY A 426 49.61 -16.22 6.24
C GLY A 426 49.25 -15.15 7.28
N SER A 427 47.97 -14.95 7.57
CA SER A 427 47.50 -14.03 8.62
C SER A 427 48.03 -14.43 10.01
N LEU A 428 47.89 -15.71 10.36
CA LEU A 428 48.38 -16.25 11.64
C LEU A 428 49.91 -16.14 11.76
N ALA A 429 50.65 -16.33 10.67
CA ALA A 429 52.11 -16.20 10.63
C ALA A 429 52.58 -14.76 10.87
N LEU A 430 51.75 -13.76 10.58
CA LEU A 430 52.00 -12.35 10.90
C LEU A 430 51.65 -11.98 12.35
N GLY A 431 51.24 -12.95 13.17
CA GLY A 431 50.90 -12.77 14.58
C GLY A 431 49.45 -12.37 14.82
N ALA A 432 48.59 -12.36 13.79
CA ALA A 432 47.16 -12.13 13.97
C ALA A 432 46.51 -13.29 14.74
N THR A 433 45.56 -12.96 15.59
CA THR A 433 44.71 -13.94 16.25
C THR A 433 43.68 -14.50 15.27
N LYS A 434 43.07 -15.63 15.64
CA LYS A 434 42.00 -16.26 14.86
C LYS A 434 40.78 -15.34 14.70
N ALA A 435 40.50 -14.49 15.70
CA ALA A 435 39.42 -13.51 15.64
C ALA A 435 39.74 -12.34 14.71
N GLU A 436 41.00 -11.89 14.65
CA GLU A 436 41.43 -10.82 13.71
C GLU A 436 41.51 -11.32 12.25
N THR A 437 41.67 -12.63 12.06
CA THR A 437 41.71 -13.26 10.72
C THR A 437 40.33 -13.47 10.10
N LEU A 438 39.27 -13.45 10.91
CA LEU A 438 37.87 -13.69 10.51
C LEU A 438 37.09 -12.38 10.48
#